data_AF-A0A4Y9S0Z3-F1
#
_entry.id   AF-A0A4Y9S0Z3-F1
#
_cell.length_a   1.000
_cell.length_b   1.000
_cell.length_c   1.000
_cell.angle_alpha   90.00
_cell.angle_beta   90.00
_cell.angle_gamma   90.00
#
_symmetry.space_group_name_H-M   'P 1'
#
loop_
_entity.id
_entity.type
_entity.pdbx_description
1 polymer ?
#
loop_
_entity_poly.entity_id
_entity_poly.type
_entity_poly.pdbx_seq_one_letter_code
_entity_poly.pdbx_strand_id
1 'polypeptide(L)'
;MVTQHPGEPATPGATAAPPELGGFLASVRNLPSAVGQGLSAAATDDEQRILDTIIPVLDQQLSALTFLLGQEAERMSPAQAVQTTLLLNVTAAQPLAQSAIAIAGDLQQPVAKLSLSDIVHLIKKVVKALADIFGISLPGIILRGIDLIDELINGALGVGAPDVGVALMQRHRLQMAEQVELERLEEANQWRLRATQEGSAAVSAR
;
A
#
# COMPACT_ATOMS: atom_id res chain seq x y z
N MET A 1 -0.58 46.38 39.58
CA MET A 1 -0.20 44.96 39.72
C MET A 1 -1.21 44.15 38.92
N VAL A 2 -0.82 43.66 37.74
CA VAL A 2 -1.66 42.81 36.90
C VAL A 2 -1.05 41.41 36.96
N THR A 3 -1.81 40.47 37.50
CA THR A 3 -1.47 39.05 37.58
C THR A 3 -1.57 38.43 36.19
N GLN A 4 -0.45 38.01 35.61
CA GLN A 4 -0.43 37.19 34.40
C GLN A 4 -0.90 35.78 34.75
N HIS A 5 -1.95 35.31 34.07
CA HIS A 5 -2.35 33.91 34.07
C HIS A 5 -1.28 33.06 33.37
N PRO A 6 -0.91 31.89 33.91
CA PRO A 6 0.02 30.99 33.26
C PRO A 6 -0.65 30.40 32.00
N GLY A 7 0.09 30.47 30.89
CA GLY A 7 -0.37 30.10 29.55
C GLY A 7 -0.92 28.68 29.49
N GLU A 8 -2.08 28.57 28.83
CA GLU A 8 -2.53 27.34 28.20
C GLU A 8 -1.39 26.74 27.35
N PRO A 9 -1.11 25.43 27.47
CA PRO A 9 -0.18 24.78 26.56
C PRO A 9 -0.79 24.83 25.15
N ALA A 10 -0.09 25.52 24.23
CA ALA A 10 -0.45 25.53 22.83
C ALA A 10 -0.60 24.10 22.33
N THR A 11 -1.81 23.76 21.86
CA THR A 11 -2.07 22.53 21.12
C THR A 11 -1.02 22.41 20.02
N PRO A 12 -0.32 21.27 19.87
CA PRO A 12 0.66 21.12 18.80
C PRO A 12 -0.07 21.38 17.48
N GLY A 13 0.33 22.45 16.79
CA GLY A 13 -0.26 22.79 15.50
C GLY A 13 -0.10 21.61 14.54
N ALA A 14 -1.21 21.13 13.99
CA ALA A 14 -1.18 20.15 12.92
C ALA A 14 -0.23 20.65 11.84
N THR A 15 0.90 19.97 11.67
CA THR A 15 1.89 20.34 10.66
C THR A 15 1.40 19.79 9.34
N ALA A 16 1.30 20.64 8.32
CA ALA A 16 0.91 20.19 6.98
C ALA A 16 1.90 19.13 6.49
N ALA A 17 1.40 18.04 5.91
CA ALA A 17 2.23 17.00 5.33
C ALA A 17 3.16 17.59 4.24
N PRO A 18 4.41 17.12 4.11
CA PRO A 18 5.32 17.58 3.08
C PRO A 18 4.72 17.39 1.68
N PRO A 19 4.77 18.41 0.78
CA PRO A 19 4.21 18.30 -0.56
C PRO A 19 4.89 17.19 -1.38
N GLU A 20 6.17 16.93 -1.14
CA GLU A 20 6.95 15.86 -1.79
C GLU A 20 6.41 14.47 -1.43
N LEU A 21 5.87 14.31 -0.21
CA LEU A 21 5.27 13.05 0.23
C LEU A 21 4.02 12.75 -0.60
N GLY A 22 3.16 13.75 -0.81
CA GLY A 22 1.95 13.59 -1.63
C GLY A 22 2.29 13.17 -3.06
N GLY A 23 3.28 13.81 -3.68
CA GLY A 23 3.78 13.46 -5.02
C GLY A 23 4.37 12.06 -5.10
N PHE A 24 5.16 11.66 -4.10
CA PHE A 24 5.71 10.32 -4.00
C PHE A 24 4.61 9.25 -3.84
N LEU A 25 3.68 9.41 -2.89
CA LEU A 25 2.60 8.46 -2.63
C LEU A 25 1.68 8.29 -3.84
N ALA A 26 1.35 9.38 -4.53
CA ALA A 26 0.58 9.32 -5.77
C ALA A 26 1.32 8.52 -6.87
N SER A 27 2.64 8.68 -6.97
CA SER A 27 3.45 7.96 -7.94
C SER A 27 3.54 6.46 -7.61
N VAL A 28 3.75 6.12 -6.33
CA VAL A 28 3.72 4.71 -5.88
C VAL A 28 2.38 4.06 -6.16
N ARG A 29 1.26 4.78 -5.90
CA ARG A 29 -0.09 4.28 -6.19
C ARG A 29 -0.31 3.96 -7.67
N ASN A 30 0.27 4.74 -8.57
CA ASN A 30 0.08 4.57 -10.02
C ASN A 30 0.99 3.49 -10.64
N LEU A 31 1.99 3.01 -9.90
CA LEU A 31 2.97 2.06 -10.40
C LEU A 31 2.37 0.73 -10.92
N PRO A 32 1.36 0.11 -10.28
CA PRO A 32 0.77 -1.15 -10.77
C PRO A 32 0.11 -0.97 -12.13
N SER A 33 -0.59 0.16 -12.34
CA SER A 33 -1.21 0.47 -13.62
C SER A 33 -0.16 0.66 -14.72
N ALA A 34 0.94 1.38 -14.42
CA ALA A 34 2.04 1.57 -15.38
C ALA A 34 2.71 0.24 -15.74
N VAL A 35 2.98 -0.62 -14.76
CA VAL A 35 3.55 -1.96 -14.96
C VAL A 35 2.59 -2.84 -15.77
N GLY A 36 1.30 -2.84 -15.44
CA GLY A 36 0.29 -3.60 -16.17
C GLY A 36 0.22 -3.19 -17.63
N GLN A 37 0.21 -1.88 -17.92
CA GLN A 37 0.20 -1.37 -19.29
C GLN A 37 1.46 -1.80 -20.07
N GLY A 38 2.65 -1.65 -19.48
CA GLY A 38 3.90 -2.03 -20.15
C GLY A 38 4.03 -3.53 -20.40
N LEU A 39 3.56 -4.36 -19.46
CA LEU A 39 3.59 -5.82 -19.62
C LEU A 39 2.54 -6.28 -20.65
N SER A 40 1.33 -5.74 -20.61
CA SER A 40 0.27 -6.07 -21.58
C SER A 40 0.66 -5.76 -23.03
N ALA A 41 1.50 -4.75 -23.26
CA ALA A 41 1.99 -4.41 -24.59
C ALA A 41 2.83 -5.51 -25.26
N ALA A 42 3.32 -6.50 -24.50
CA ALA A 42 4.11 -7.63 -25.01
C ALA A 42 3.56 -9.00 -24.58
N ALA A 43 2.38 -9.05 -23.96
CA ALA A 43 1.82 -10.26 -23.38
C ALA A 43 1.15 -11.16 -24.43
N THR A 44 1.31 -12.46 -24.28
CA THR A 44 0.47 -13.50 -24.90
C THR A 44 -0.91 -13.58 -24.23
N ASP A 45 -1.86 -14.30 -24.83
CA ASP A 45 -3.22 -14.46 -24.27
C ASP A 45 -3.23 -15.05 -22.84
N ASP A 46 -2.32 -15.99 -22.55
CA ASP A 46 -2.23 -16.60 -21.23
C ASP A 46 -1.56 -15.68 -20.20
N GLU A 47 -0.53 -14.94 -20.62
CA GLU A 47 0.11 -13.91 -19.79
C GLU A 47 -0.86 -12.77 -19.49
N GLN A 48 -1.69 -12.38 -20.47
CA GLN A 48 -2.70 -11.35 -20.27
C GLN A 48 -3.72 -11.76 -19.19
N ARG A 49 -4.19 -13.01 -19.19
CA ARG A 49 -5.09 -13.51 -18.12
C ARG A 49 -4.44 -13.47 -16.73
N ILE A 50 -3.15 -13.73 -16.67
CA ILE A 50 -2.37 -13.64 -15.43
C ILE A 50 -2.29 -12.17 -14.97
N LEU A 51 -1.98 -11.24 -15.89
CA LEU A 51 -1.95 -9.80 -15.60
C LEU A 51 -3.31 -9.28 -15.15
N ASP A 52 -4.40 -9.67 -15.82
CA ASP A 52 -5.77 -9.29 -15.47
C ASP A 52 -6.17 -9.73 -14.05
N THR A 53 -5.55 -10.80 -13.54
CA THR A 53 -5.78 -11.28 -12.18
C THR A 53 -4.90 -10.54 -11.16
N ILE A 54 -3.64 -10.26 -11.50
CA ILE A 54 -2.64 -9.78 -10.53
C ILE A 54 -2.66 -8.25 -10.39
N ILE A 55 -2.80 -7.51 -11.49
CA ILE A 55 -2.73 -6.04 -11.48
C ILE A 55 -3.80 -5.43 -10.54
N PRO A 56 -5.07 -5.89 -10.50
CA PRO A 56 -6.05 -5.37 -9.55
C PRO A 56 -5.66 -5.60 -8.08
N VAL A 57 -5.06 -6.76 -7.77
CA VAL A 57 -4.61 -7.09 -6.41
C VAL A 57 -3.45 -6.19 -5.98
N LEU A 58 -2.51 -5.93 -6.89
CA LEU A 58 -1.40 -5.00 -6.67
C LEU A 58 -1.90 -3.56 -6.46
N ASP A 59 -2.83 -3.11 -7.29
CA ASP A 59 -3.44 -1.78 -7.17
C ASP A 59 -4.11 -1.61 -5.81
N GLN A 60 -4.90 -2.59 -5.38
CA GLN A 60 -5.53 -2.58 -4.06
C GLN A 60 -4.50 -2.50 -2.92
N GLN A 61 -3.41 -3.29 -3.00
CA GLN A 61 -2.38 -3.32 -1.95
C GLN A 61 -1.60 -2.01 -1.87
N LEU A 62 -1.19 -1.42 -3.01
CA LEU A 62 -0.50 -0.13 -3.00
C LEU A 62 -1.44 1.04 -2.68
N SER A 63 -2.70 0.96 -3.07
CA SER A 63 -3.71 1.95 -2.65
C SER A 63 -3.91 1.91 -1.13
N ALA A 64 -3.99 0.72 -0.53
CA ALA A 64 -4.08 0.57 0.93
C ALA A 64 -2.82 1.10 1.64
N LEU A 65 -1.63 0.76 1.13
CA LEU A 65 -0.36 1.27 1.66
C LEU A 65 -0.28 2.80 1.62
N THR A 66 -0.54 3.38 0.45
CA THR A 66 -0.41 4.83 0.25
C THR A 66 -1.47 5.59 1.04
N PHE A 67 -2.67 5.01 1.21
CA PHE A 67 -3.69 5.54 2.10
C PHE A 67 -3.27 5.52 3.57
N LEU A 68 -2.69 4.42 4.07
CA LEU A 68 -2.18 4.33 5.44
C LEU A 68 -1.06 5.36 5.68
N LEU A 69 -0.09 5.45 4.77
CA LEU A 69 0.98 6.45 4.88
C LEU A 69 0.45 7.89 4.81
N GLY A 70 -0.59 8.13 4.01
CA GLY A 70 -1.26 9.43 3.94
C GLY A 70 -1.98 9.80 5.25
N GLN A 71 -2.67 8.85 5.88
CA GLN A 71 -3.30 9.08 7.19
C GLN A 71 -2.29 9.37 8.30
N GLU A 72 -1.19 8.61 8.35
CA GLU A 72 -0.13 8.87 9.34
C GLU A 72 0.56 10.21 9.07
N ALA A 73 0.64 10.62 7.81
CA ALA A 73 1.16 11.93 7.46
C ALA A 73 0.31 13.08 8.00
N GLU A 74 -1.02 12.93 8.07
CA GLU A 74 -1.90 13.95 8.66
C GLU A 74 -1.73 14.07 10.18
N ARG A 75 -1.20 13.03 10.83
CA ARG A 75 -0.99 12.95 12.29
C ARG A 75 0.46 13.16 12.69
N MET A 76 1.35 13.44 11.73
CA MET A 76 2.77 13.49 11.99
C MET A 76 3.12 14.68 12.92
N SER A 77 4.07 14.43 13.81
CA SER A 77 4.71 15.49 14.59
C SER A 77 5.60 16.38 13.71
N PRO A 78 5.92 17.62 14.13
CA PRO A 78 6.87 18.48 13.41
C PRO A 78 8.24 17.81 13.18
N ALA A 79 8.70 17.01 14.13
CA ALA A 79 9.96 16.27 14.00
C ALA A 79 9.88 15.19 12.92
N GLN A 80 8.76 14.46 12.85
CA GLN A 80 8.51 13.49 11.78
C GLN A 80 8.38 14.16 10.42
N ALA A 81 7.78 15.35 10.34
CA ALA A 81 7.71 16.12 9.10
C ALA A 81 9.10 16.46 8.56
N VAL A 82 10.00 16.97 9.41
CA VAL A 82 11.38 17.29 9.03
C VAL A 82 12.14 16.04 8.58
N GLN A 83 12.02 14.92 9.32
CA GLN A 83 12.65 13.66 8.96
C GLN A 83 12.13 13.12 7.62
N THR A 84 10.81 13.22 7.39
CA THR A 84 10.16 12.81 6.15
C THR A 84 10.68 13.64 4.98
N THR A 85 10.69 14.96 5.08
CA THR A 85 11.23 15.84 4.03
C THR A 85 12.70 15.53 3.74
N LEU A 86 13.51 15.35 4.78
CA LEU A 86 14.94 14.99 4.62
C LEU A 86 15.09 13.67 3.87
N LEU A 87 14.37 12.63 4.29
CA LEU A 87 14.39 11.31 3.67
C LEU A 87 14.02 11.41 2.18
N LEU A 88 12.89 12.06 1.87
CA LEU A 88 12.38 12.16 0.51
C LEU A 88 13.35 12.93 -0.41
N ASN A 89 14.00 13.97 0.10
CA ASN A 89 14.96 14.77 -0.66
C ASN A 89 16.29 14.03 -0.88
N VAL A 90 16.85 13.41 0.16
CA VAL A 90 18.14 12.69 0.07
C VAL A 90 18.01 11.46 -0.83
N THR A 91 16.87 10.78 -0.78
CA THR A 91 16.63 9.61 -1.62
C THR A 91 16.14 9.98 -3.02
N ALA A 92 15.82 11.24 -3.28
CA ALA A 92 15.12 11.66 -4.50
C ALA A 92 13.87 10.79 -4.77
N ALA A 93 13.07 10.55 -3.72
CA ALA A 93 11.97 9.58 -3.72
C ALA A 93 10.94 9.82 -4.83
N GLN A 94 10.50 11.06 -5.00
CA GLN A 94 9.54 11.41 -6.04
C GLN A 94 10.12 11.22 -7.45
N PRO A 95 11.32 11.75 -7.79
CA PRO A 95 11.98 11.43 -9.05
C PRO A 95 12.14 9.93 -9.30
N LEU A 96 12.55 9.15 -8.29
CA LEU A 96 12.64 7.68 -8.39
C LEU A 96 11.31 7.06 -8.81
N ALA A 97 10.22 7.43 -8.14
CA ALA A 97 8.90 6.88 -8.44
C ALA A 97 8.38 7.30 -9.82
N GLN A 98 8.68 8.54 -10.27
CA GLN A 98 8.36 9.01 -11.61
C GLN A 98 9.17 8.27 -12.69
N SER A 99 10.47 8.04 -12.46
CA SER A 99 11.30 7.23 -13.35
C SER A 99 10.80 5.79 -13.43
N ALA A 100 10.35 5.21 -12.31
CA ALA A 100 9.74 3.88 -12.30
C ALA A 100 8.51 3.81 -13.20
N ILE A 101 7.59 4.76 -13.10
CA ILE A 101 6.40 4.84 -13.97
C ILE A 101 6.81 4.99 -15.44
N ALA A 102 7.77 5.87 -15.74
CA ALA A 102 8.21 6.11 -17.10
C ALA A 102 8.83 4.85 -17.74
N ILE A 103 9.68 4.13 -17.00
CA ILE A 103 10.30 2.88 -17.46
C ILE A 103 9.26 1.76 -17.54
N ALA A 104 8.31 1.72 -16.61
CA ALA A 104 7.23 0.73 -16.62
C ALA A 104 6.34 0.83 -17.87
N GLY A 105 6.27 2.00 -18.52
CA GLY A 105 5.56 2.15 -19.80
C GLY A 105 6.22 1.46 -21.00
N ASP A 106 7.50 1.07 -20.91
CA ASP A 106 8.26 0.43 -22.00
C ASP A 106 8.98 -0.84 -21.52
N LEU A 107 8.19 -1.77 -20.97
CA LEU A 107 8.70 -3.05 -20.48
C LEU A 107 8.91 -4.10 -21.58
N GLN A 108 8.94 -3.72 -22.85
CA GLN A 108 9.31 -4.67 -23.92
C GLN A 108 10.81 -4.98 -23.90
N GLN A 109 11.63 -4.02 -23.44
CA GLN A 109 13.08 -4.14 -23.43
C GLN A 109 13.61 -4.81 -22.15
N PRO A 110 14.49 -5.82 -22.23
CA PRO A 110 15.08 -6.46 -21.04
C PRO A 110 15.82 -5.47 -20.12
N VAL A 111 16.49 -4.46 -20.70
CA VAL A 111 17.19 -3.42 -19.94
C VAL A 111 16.21 -2.56 -19.13
N ALA A 112 15.02 -2.28 -19.67
CA ALA A 112 13.98 -1.54 -18.96
C ALA A 112 13.44 -2.35 -17.76
N LYS A 113 13.23 -3.65 -17.94
CA LYS A 113 12.81 -4.57 -16.86
C LYS A 113 13.84 -4.62 -15.72
N LEU A 114 15.13 -4.81 -16.03
CA LEU A 114 16.20 -4.80 -15.02
C LEU A 114 16.28 -3.47 -14.27
N SER A 115 16.28 -2.35 -15.01
CA SER A 115 16.32 -1.01 -14.41
C SER A 115 15.11 -0.75 -13.52
N LEU A 116 13.92 -1.23 -13.92
CA LEU A 116 12.72 -1.08 -13.11
C LEU A 116 12.79 -1.89 -11.81
N SER A 117 13.28 -3.13 -11.85
CA SER A 117 13.47 -3.97 -10.65
C SER A 117 14.33 -3.26 -9.60
N ASP A 118 15.47 -2.70 -10.01
CA ASP A 118 16.37 -1.94 -9.12
C ASP A 118 15.67 -0.70 -8.53
N ILE A 119 14.92 0.04 -9.35
CA ILE A 119 14.19 1.24 -8.91
C ILE A 119 13.06 0.86 -7.94
N VAL A 120 12.30 -0.21 -8.21
CA VAL A 120 11.24 -0.72 -7.32
C VAL A 120 11.84 -1.12 -5.97
N HIS A 121 13.02 -1.73 -5.97
CA HIS A 121 13.74 -2.07 -4.75
C HIS A 121 14.12 -0.83 -3.93
N LEU A 122 14.53 0.26 -4.58
CA LEU A 122 14.80 1.54 -3.92
C LEU A 122 13.51 2.17 -3.35
N ILE A 123 12.42 2.18 -4.12
CA ILE A 123 11.10 2.65 -3.66
C ILE A 123 10.68 1.88 -2.39
N LYS A 124 10.87 0.56 -2.37
CA LYS A 124 10.59 -0.27 -1.20
C LYS A 124 11.37 0.17 0.04
N LYS A 125 12.65 0.54 -0.11
CA LYS A 125 13.46 1.07 1.00
C LYS A 125 12.92 2.39 1.51
N VAL A 126 12.51 3.29 0.61
CA VAL A 126 11.87 4.57 0.99
C VAL A 126 10.57 4.32 1.76
N VAL A 127 9.70 3.43 1.27
CA VAL A 127 8.45 3.06 1.95
C VAL A 127 8.71 2.50 3.35
N LYS A 128 9.70 1.62 3.51
CA LYS A 128 10.08 1.09 4.83
C LYS A 128 10.57 2.19 5.77
N ALA A 129 11.44 3.07 5.29
CA ALA A 129 11.93 4.18 6.08
C ALA A 129 10.81 5.16 6.50
N LEU A 130 9.82 5.40 5.64
CA LEU A 130 8.63 6.19 5.99
C LEU A 130 7.81 5.50 7.09
N ALA A 131 7.59 4.19 6.98
CA ALA A 131 6.90 3.42 8.01
C ALA A 131 7.64 3.48 9.37
N ASP A 132 8.96 3.38 9.35
CA ASP A 132 9.79 3.51 10.55
C ASP A 132 9.68 4.90 11.18
N ILE A 133 9.68 5.98 10.37
CA ILE A 133 9.49 7.36 10.86
C ILE A 133 8.12 7.54 11.53
N PHE A 134 7.07 6.94 10.95
CA PHE A 134 5.73 6.98 11.52
C PHE A 134 5.53 6.00 12.68
N GLY A 135 6.50 5.14 12.98
CA GLY A 135 6.39 4.14 14.03
C GLY A 135 5.36 3.07 13.73
N ILE A 136 4.99 2.89 12.47
CA ILE A 136 4.02 1.89 12.04
C ILE A 136 4.73 0.60 11.64
N SER A 137 4.23 -0.53 12.14
CA SER A 137 4.63 -1.82 11.62
C SER A 137 3.80 -2.13 10.38
N LEU A 138 4.43 -2.14 9.21
CA LEU A 138 3.74 -2.55 7.99
C LEU A 138 3.43 -4.06 8.08
N PRO A 139 2.15 -4.46 7.95
CA PRO A 139 1.79 -5.85 7.83
C PRO A 139 2.63 -6.50 6.71
N GLY A 140 3.21 -7.67 6.97
CA GLY A 140 4.07 -8.36 6.00
C GLY A 140 3.40 -8.61 4.64
N ILE A 141 2.07 -8.64 4.62
CA ILE A 141 1.26 -8.73 3.39
C ILE A 141 1.45 -7.51 2.47
N ILE A 142 1.56 -6.29 3.02
CA ILE A 142 1.71 -5.05 2.25
C ILE A 142 3.12 -4.94 1.67
N LEU A 143 4.14 -5.30 2.45
CA LEU A 143 5.52 -5.35 1.97
C LEU A 143 5.69 -6.33 0.80
N ARG A 144 5.00 -7.48 0.88
CA ARG A 144 4.96 -8.47 -0.21
C ARG A 144 4.26 -7.95 -1.47
N GLY A 145 3.41 -6.93 -1.39
CA GLY A 145 2.80 -6.32 -2.57
C GLY A 145 3.80 -5.58 -3.44
N ILE A 146 4.76 -4.89 -2.82
CA ILE A 146 5.89 -4.28 -3.56
C ILE A 146 6.83 -5.37 -4.10
N ASP A 147 7.06 -6.44 -3.33
CA ASP A 147 7.84 -7.59 -3.80
C ASP A 147 7.20 -8.26 -5.02
N LEU A 148 5.87 -8.27 -5.09
CA LEU A 148 5.13 -8.85 -6.21
C LEU A 148 5.31 -8.05 -7.52
N ILE A 149 5.56 -6.73 -7.44
CA ILE A 149 5.90 -5.93 -8.63
C ILE A 149 7.23 -6.42 -9.22
N ASP A 150 8.21 -6.68 -8.34
CA ASP A 150 9.52 -7.22 -8.72
C ASP A 150 9.38 -8.64 -9.30
N GLU A 151 8.57 -9.50 -8.68
CA GLU A 151 8.26 -10.83 -9.20
C GLU A 151 7.58 -10.80 -10.57
N LEU A 152 6.66 -9.86 -10.83
CA LEU A 152 6.04 -9.70 -12.14
C LEU A 152 7.05 -9.28 -13.21
N ILE A 153 7.94 -8.34 -12.89
CA ILE A 153 8.98 -7.85 -13.80
C ILE A 153 9.97 -8.99 -14.12
N ASN A 154 10.39 -9.75 -13.10
CA ASN A 154 11.31 -10.86 -13.25
C ASN A 154 10.67 -12.09 -13.92
N GLY A 155 9.40 -12.37 -13.64
CA GLY A 155 8.61 -13.39 -14.33
C GLY A 155 8.49 -13.09 -15.82
N ALA A 156 8.27 -11.82 -16.18
CA ALA A 156 8.24 -11.37 -17.57
C ALA A 156 9.61 -11.40 -18.28
N LEU A 157 10.72 -11.55 -17.57
CA LEU A 157 12.06 -11.75 -18.15
C LEU A 157 12.33 -13.21 -18.55
N GLY A 158 11.41 -14.14 -18.29
CA GLY A 158 11.62 -15.58 -18.51
C GLY A 158 12.65 -16.20 -17.56
N VAL A 159 13.13 -15.43 -16.57
CA VAL A 159 13.99 -15.93 -15.48
C VAL A 159 13.06 -16.55 -14.42
N GLY A 160 12.45 -17.67 -14.80
CA GLY A 160 11.82 -18.69 -13.96
C GLY A 160 10.84 -18.22 -12.87
N ALA A 161 9.55 -18.45 -13.09
CA ALA A 161 8.74 -19.26 -12.15
C ALA A 161 7.30 -19.48 -12.67
N PRO A 162 6.95 -20.73 -13.05
CA PRO A 162 5.56 -21.20 -13.09
C PRO A 162 4.84 -21.03 -11.74
N ASP A 163 5.60 -20.84 -10.65
CA ASP A 163 5.12 -20.78 -9.28
C ASP A 163 4.49 -19.43 -8.89
N VAL A 164 4.77 -18.32 -9.59
CA VAL A 164 4.21 -17.01 -9.25
C VAL A 164 2.70 -16.99 -9.48
N GLY A 165 2.23 -17.48 -10.62
CA GLY A 165 0.80 -17.62 -10.92
C GLY A 165 0.08 -18.56 -9.95
N VAL A 166 0.71 -19.67 -9.57
CA VAL A 166 0.14 -20.66 -8.64
C VAL A 166 0.10 -20.13 -7.21
N ALA A 167 1.18 -19.51 -6.74
CA ALA A 167 1.25 -18.88 -5.42
C ALA A 167 0.26 -17.73 -5.29
N LEU A 168 0.05 -16.96 -6.36
CA LEU A 168 -0.93 -15.87 -6.38
C LEU A 168 -2.37 -16.36 -6.49
N MET A 169 -2.65 -17.38 -7.28
CA MET A 169 -3.98 -18.02 -7.28
C MET A 169 -4.31 -18.63 -5.93
N GLN A 170 -3.36 -19.33 -5.29
CA GLN A 170 -3.54 -19.84 -3.93
C GLN A 170 -3.78 -18.69 -2.94
N ARG A 171 -3.05 -17.59 -3.08
CA ARG A 171 -3.16 -16.45 -2.18
C ARG A 171 -4.46 -15.67 -2.36
N HIS A 172 -4.91 -15.48 -3.59
CA HIS A 172 -6.22 -14.89 -3.88
C HIS A 172 -7.35 -15.77 -3.34
N ARG A 173 -7.22 -17.09 -3.45
CA ARG A 173 -8.15 -18.03 -2.80
C ARG A 173 -8.14 -17.91 -1.28
N LEU A 174 -6.98 -17.78 -0.66
CA LEU A 174 -6.87 -17.57 0.79
C LEU A 174 -7.49 -16.24 1.22
N GLN A 175 -7.27 -15.18 0.46
CA GLN A 175 -7.79 -13.84 0.75
C GLN A 175 -9.31 -13.77 0.60
N MET A 176 -9.86 -14.41 -0.44
CA MET A 176 -11.31 -14.57 -0.57
C MET A 176 -11.89 -15.45 0.54
N ALA A 177 -11.21 -16.54 0.93
CA ALA A 177 -11.64 -17.37 2.03
C ALA A 177 -11.66 -16.61 3.37
N GLU A 178 -10.67 -15.76 3.61
CA GLU A 178 -10.58 -14.93 4.81
C GLU A 178 -11.67 -13.85 4.84
N GLN A 179 -11.97 -13.21 3.71
CA GLN A 179 -13.10 -12.27 3.60
C GLN A 179 -14.45 -12.95 3.85
N VAL A 180 -14.67 -14.13 3.27
CA VAL A 180 -15.90 -14.92 3.51
C VAL A 180 -16.02 -15.33 4.98
N GLU A 181 -14.92 -15.68 5.63
CA GLU A 181 -14.93 -16.05 7.05
C GLU A 181 -15.22 -14.84 7.95
N LEU A 182 -14.65 -13.67 7.63
CA LEU A 182 -14.95 -12.42 8.34
C LEU A 182 -16.43 -12.03 8.20
N GLU A 183 -17.01 -12.13 6.99
CA GLU A 183 -18.44 -11.89 6.77
C GLU A 183 -19.31 -12.84 7.60
N ARG A 184 -18.97 -14.14 7.63
CA ARG A 184 -19.69 -15.13 8.45
C ARG A 184 -19.63 -14.81 9.95
N LEU A 185 -18.47 -14.37 10.43
CA LEU A 185 -18.28 -13.98 11.83
C LEU A 185 -19.08 -12.70 12.16
N GLU A 186 -19.15 -11.75 11.24
CA GLU A 186 -19.97 -10.55 11.39
C GLU A 186 -21.47 -10.89 11.42
N GLU A 187 -21.95 -11.74 10.51
CA GLU A 187 -23.34 -12.22 10.51
C GLU A 187 -23.69 -12.95 11.83
N ALA A 188 -22.81 -13.83 12.30
CA ALA A 188 -22.98 -14.54 13.56
C ALA A 188 -23.01 -13.59 14.77
N ASN A 189 -22.16 -12.57 14.79
CA ASN A 189 -22.16 -11.55 15.83
C ASN A 189 -23.43 -10.69 15.80
N GLN A 190 -23.89 -10.29 14.62
CA GLN A 190 -25.14 -9.55 14.46
C GLN A 190 -26.36 -10.37 14.91
N TRP A 191 -26.37 -11.67 14.64
CA TRP A 191 -27.41 -12.57 15.15
C TRP A 191 -27.39 -12.67 16.68
N ARG A 192 -26.20 -12.81 17.27
CA ARG A 192 -26.03 -12.82 18.74
C ARG A 192 -26.55 -11.53 19.37
N LEU A 193 -26.21 -10.37 18.80
CA LEU A 193 -26.65 -9.07 19.31
C LEU A 193 -28.19 -8.94 19.26
N ARG A 194 -28.82 -9.40 18.17
CA ARG A 194 -30.28 -9.45 18.05
C ARG A 194 -30.93 -10.37 19.07
N ALA A 195 -30.43 -11.59 19.24
CA ALA A 195 -30.93 -12.54 20.23
C ALA A 195 -30.81 -12.01 21.68
N THR A 196 -29.75 -11.25 21.97
CA THR A 196 -29.54 -10.64 23.29
C THR A 196 -30.51 -9.47 23.54
N GLN A 197 -30.83 -8.68 22.51
CA GLN A 197 -31.83 -7.61 22.59
C GLN A 197 -33.25 -8.15 22.75
N GLU A 198 -33.60 -9.22 22.03
CA GLU A 198 -34.91 -9.88 22.15
C GLU A 198 -35.09 -10.55 23.53
N GLY A 199 -34.04 -11.18 24.07
CA GLY A 199 -34.05 -11.73 25.42
C GLY A 199 -34.19 -10.67 26.51
N SER A 200 -33.55 -9.50 26.34
CA SER A 200 -33.65 -8.37 27.28
C SER A 200 -35.06 -7.74 27.26
N ALA A 201 -35.66 -7.59 26.07
CA ALA A 201 -37.03 -7.07 25.93
C ALA A 201 -38.09 -8.00 26.55
N ALA A 202 -37.90 -9.32 26.46
CA ALA A 202 -38.81 -10.30 27.07
C ALA A 202 -38.73 -10.33 28.61
N VAL A 203 -37.59 -9.94 29.21
CA VAL A 203 -37.41 -9.87 30.66
C VAL A 203 -37.95 -8.56 31.24
N SER A 204 -37.85 -7.43 30.53
CA SER A 204 -38.42 -6.14 30.96
C SER A 204 -39.95 -6.04 30.83
N ALA A 205 -40.60 -6.97 30.12
CA ALA A 205 -42.06 -6.99 29.95
C ALA A 205 -42.80 -7.87 30.99
N ARG A 206 -42.09 -8.39 32.00
CA ARG A 206 -42.62 -9.14 33.14
C ARG A 206 -42.47 -8.33 34.42
#